data_AF-A0A8W8IMH1-F1
#
_entry.id   AF-A0A8W8IMH1-F1
#
_cell.length_a   1.000
_cell.length_b   1.000
_cell.length_c   1.000
_cell.angle_alpha   90.00
_cell.angle_beta   90.00
_cell.angle_gamma   90.00
#
_symmetry.space_group_name_H-M   'P 1'
#
loop_
_entity.id
_entity.type
_entity.pdbx_description
1 polymer ?
#
loop_
_entity_poly.entity_id
_entity_poly.type
_entity_poly.pdbx_seq_one_letter_code
_entity_poly.pdbx_strand_id
1 'polypeptide(L)'
;KGRRNVATLFCNDIRTIRAEVEVNNGETLFVPADCIKGRIQWNLPNPSTELDVQFQSPSNCFVSNYPERFANYDVIEDGISTKPYRGNEHCISTSNVQLSVPVRYYLVYINFELRP
;
A
#
# COMPACT_ATOMS: atom_id res chain seq x y z
N LYS A 1 -12.48 -20.55 -12.96
CA LYS A 1 -11.47 -19.46 -12.88
C LYS A 1 -11.47 -18.95 -11.44
N GLY A 2 -10.34 -19.04 -10.72
CA GLY A 2 -10.24 -18.52 -9.36
C GLY A 2 -10.31 -16.98 -9.33
N ARG A 3 -10.77 -16.40 -8.22
CA ARG A 3 -10.73 -14.95 -8.00
C ARG A 3 -9.26 -14.54 -7.85
N ARG A 4 -8.83 -13.44 -8.47
CA ARG A 4 -7.46 -12.93 -8.42
C ARG A 4 -7.31 -11.90 -7.31
N ASN A 5 -6.10 -11.76 -6.78
CA ASN A 5 -5.78 -10.64 -5.91
C ASN A 5 -5.62 -9.40 -6.77
N VAL A 6 -6.30 -8.32 -6.38
CA VAL A 6 -6.40 -7.10 -7.16
C VAL A 6 -6.17 -5.92 -6.24
N ALA A 7 -5.19 -5.09 -6.56
CA ALA A 7 -4.96 -3.83 -5.87
C ALA A 7 -5.41 -2.66 -6.74
N THR A 8 -6.03 -1.67 -6.10
CA THR A 8 -6.54 -0.45 -6.72
C THR A 8 -5.95 0.76 -6.02
N LEU A 9 -5.29 1.64 -6.78
CA LEU A 9 -4.80 2.92 -6.28
C LEU A 9 -5.83 4.03 -6.50
N PHE A 10 -6.07 4.83 -5.46
CA PHE A 10 -6.82 6.07 -5.51
C PHE A 10 -5.92 7.24 -5.15
N CYS A 11 -5.77 8.21 -6.06
CA CYS A 11 -4.99 9.42 -5.82
C CYS A 11 -5.88 10.63 -5.48
N ASN A 12 -5.46 11.39 -4.45
CA ASN A 12 -6.00 12.67 -3.97
C ASN A 12 -7.37 12.64 -3.27
N ASP A 13 -7.59 11.74 -2.29
CA ASP A 13 -8.75 11.75 -1.37
C ASP A 13 -8.99 13.18 -0.82
N ILE A 14 -10.12 13.88 -0.99
CA ILE A 14 -11.51 13.46 -0.83
C ILE A 14 -12.38 14.31 -1.78
N ARG A 15 -12.82 13.75 -2.94
CA ARG A 15 -13.93 14.19 -3.85
C ARG A 15 -13.60 14.08 -5.34
N THR A 16 -12.34 14.02 -5.72
CA THR A 16 -11.93 13.99 -7.14
C THR A 16 -10.91 12.88 -7.33
N ILE A 17 -11.38 11.70 -7.72
CA ILE A 17 -10.50 10.61 -8.17
C ILE A 17 -9.80 11.11 -9.42
N ARG A 18 -8.48 11.29 -9.36
CA ARG A 18 -7.69 11.72 -10.52
C ARG A 18 -7.30 10.55 -11.42
N ALA A 19 -7.14 9.35 -10.84
CA ALA A 19 -6.84 8.11 -11.54
C ALA A 19 -7.18 6.90 -10.66
N GLU A 20 -7.61 5.81 -11.29
CA GLU A 20 -7.69 4.47 -10.72
C GLU A 20 -6.71 3.57 -11.49
N VAL A 21 -5.87 2.83 -10.77
CA VAL A 21 -4.94 1.86 -11.37
C VAL A 21 -5.21 0.51 -10.75
N GLU A 22 -5.58 -0.47 -11.57
CA GLU A 22 -5.80 -1.86 -11.17
C GLU A 22 -4.57 -2.70 -11.51
N VAL A 23 -4.05 -3.47 -10.54
CA VAL A 23 -2.96 -4.43 -10.74
C VAL A 23 -3.28 -5.78 -10.13
N ASN A 24 -2.83 -6.85 -10.78
CA ASN A 24 -3.00 -8.23 -10.34
C ASN A 24 -1.81 -8.71 -9.49
N ASN A 25 -1.96 -9.90 -8.89
CA ASN A 25 -0.89 -10.56 -8.14
C ASN A 25 0.43 -10.66 -8.95
N GLY A 26 1.54 -10.24 -8.34
CA GLY A 26 2.88 -10.25 -8.95
C GLY A 26 3.15 -9.10 -9.91
N GLU A 27 2.20 -8.17 -10.09
CA GLU A 27 2.41 -6.92 -10.82
C GLU A 27 2.74 -5.78 -9.85
N THR A 28 3.58 -4.85 -10.30
CA THR A 28 3.96 -3.67 -9.52
C THR A 28 2.89 -2.58 -9.64
N LEU A 29 2.45 -2.05 -8.50
CA LEU A 29 1.61 -0.87 -8.43
C LEU A 29 2.47 0.41 -8.47
N PHE A 30 2.32 1.21 -9.52
CA PHE A 30 3.03 2.48 -9.65
C PHE A 30 2.22 3.62 -9.03
N VAL A 31 2.82 4.36 -8.09
CA VAL A 31 2.25 5.57 -7.51
C VAL A 31 2.87 6.80 -8.20
N PRO A 32 2.09 7.59 -8.94
CA PRO A 32 2.58 8.77 -9.65
C PRO A 32 3.17 9.84 -8.73
N ALA A 33 4.13 10.62 -9.22
CA ALA A 33 4.78 11.66 -8.42
C ALA A 33 3.83 12.81 -8.00
N ASP A 34 2.77 13.07 -8.77
CA ASP A 34 1.73 14.07 -8.44
C ASP A 34 0.66 13.54 -7.47
N CYS A 35 0.73 12.25 -7.14
CA CYS A 35 -0.13 11.60 -6.15
C CYS A 35 0.43 11.84 -4.74
N ILE A 36 0.31 13.07 -4.24
CA ILE A 36 0.86 13.48 -2.94
C ILE A 36 0.09 12.91 -1.75
N LYS A 37 -1.12 12.39 -1.97
CA LYS A 37 -1.95 11.74 -0.97
C LYS A 37 -2.86 10.75 -1.65
N GLY A 38 -3.13 9.61 -1.02
CA GLY A 38 -4.02 8.63 -1.63
C GLY A 38 -4.32 7.44 -0.74
N ARG A 39 -4.95 6.45 -1.37
CA ARG A 39 -5.34 5.19 -0.74
C ARG A 39 -5.10 4.03 -1.70
N ILE A 40 -4.51 2.95 -1.19
CA ILE A 40 -4.44 1.66 -1.86
C ILE A 40 -5.50 0.76 -1.23
N GLN A 41 -6.39 0.21 -2.06
CA GLN A 41 -7.34 -0.82 -1.67
C GLN A 41 -6.92 -2.15 -2.29
N TRP A 42 -6.69 -3.17 -1.47
CA TRP A 42 -6.22 -4.47 -1.94
C TRP A 42 -7.23 -5.57 -1.60
N ASN A 43 -7.82 -6.15 -2.63
CA ASN A 43 -8.74 -7.28 -2.53
C ASN A 43 -7.94 -8.58 -2.58
N LEU A 44 -8.07 -9.38 -1.52
CA LEU A 44 -7.29 -10.61 -1.28
C LEU A 44 -8.21 -11.84 -1.17
N PRO A 45 -8.86 -12.27 -2.26
CA PRO A 45 -9.62 -13.51 -2.23
C PRO A 45 -8.75 -14.76 -2.05
N ASN A 46 -7.42 -14.67 -2.28
CA ASN A 46 -6.47 -15.73 -1.98
C ASN A 46 -5.57 -15.35 -0.78
N PRO A 47 -5.35 -16.28 0.17
CA PRO A 47 -4.47 -16.09 1.32
C PRO A 47 -3.01 -15.79 0.95
N SER A 48 -2.32 -15.01 1.79
CA SER A 48 -0.85 -14.84 1.79
C SER A 48 -0.31 -14.36 0.46
N THR A 49 -0.27 -13.04 0.30
CA THR A 49 0.10 -12.40 -0.96
C THR A 49 0.93 -11.17 -0.67
N GLU A 50 1.80 -10.85 -1.61
CA GLU A 50 2.69 -9.69 -1.61
C GLU A 50 2.32 -8.78 -2.77
N LEU A 51 2.44 -7.47 -2.55
CA LEU A 51 2.21 -6.43 -3.56
C LEU A 51 3.43 -5.52 -3.58
N ASP A 52 4.07 -5.42 -4.73
CA ASP A 52 5.15 -4.47 -4.95
C ASP A 52 4.56 -3.10 -5.27
N VAL A 53 5.03 -2.07 -4.58
CA VAL A 53 4.60 -0.68 -4.76
C VAL A 53 5.82 0.18 -5.07
N GLN A 54 5.75 0.88 -6.20
CA GLN A 54 6.80 1.79 -6.66
C GLN A 54 6.30 3.24 -6.66
N PHE A 55 6.86 4.05 -5.78
CA PHE A 55 6.63 5.48 -5.68
C PHE A 55 7.58 6.25 -6.59
N GLN A 56 7.03 7.08 -7.47
CA GLN A 56 7.83 7.96 -8.35
C GLN A 56 8.41 9.20 -7.64
N SER A 57 8.12 9.40 -6.34
CA SER A 57 8.68 10.47 -5.51
C SER A 57 9.27 9.90 -4.21
N PRO A 58 10.47 10.32 -3.77
CA PRO A 58 11.29 9.59 -2.77
C PRO A 58 10.98 9.89 -1.29
N SER A 59 9.77 10.31 -0.92
CA SER A 59 9.39 10.43 0.51
C SER A 59 7.88 10.28 0.68
N ASN A 60 7.44 9.15 1.21
CA ASN A 60 6.04 8.93 1.51
C ASN A 60 5.88 8.40 2.92
N CYS A 61 4.86 8.86 3.62
CA CYS A 61 4.43 8.29 4.88
C CYS A 61 3.13 7.55 4.64
N PHE A 62 3.14 6.26 4.92
CA PHE A 62 1.94 5.49 5.06
C PHE A 62 1.27 5.87 6.38
N VAL A 63 0.03 6.33 6.32
CA VAL A 63 -0.72 6.81 7.49
C VAL A 63 -1.97 5.95 7.63
N SER A 64 -2.16 5.33 8.79
CA SER A 64 -3.39 4.64 9.11
C SER A 64 -4.32 5.53 9.92
N ASN A 65 -5.57 5.63 9.47
CA ASN A 65 -6.67 6.02 10.35
C ASN A 65 -7.22 4.81 11.16
N TYR A 66 -6.68 3.61 10.93
CA TYR A 66 -7.06 2.35 11.57
C TYR A 66 -5.79 1.58 11.99
N PRO A 67 -5.08 2.00 13.05
CA PRO A 67 -3.78 1.46 13.43
C PRO A 67 -3.81 -0.05 13.70
N GLU A 68 -4.92 -0.56 14.22
CA GLU A 68 -5.14 -2.01 14.42
C GLU A 68 -5.14 -2.80 13.11
N ARG A 69 -5.35 -2.16 11.94
CA ARG A 69 -5.26 -2.78 10.61
C ARG A 69 -3.86 -2.67 10.01
N PHE A 70 -3.14 -1.60 10.34
CA PHE A 70 -1.77 -1.34 9.89
C PHE A 70 -0.78 -2.33 10.51
N ALA A 71 -1.04 -2.74 11.75
CA ALA A 71 -0.25 -3.77 12.45
C ALA A 71 -0.21 -5.14 11.73
N ASN A 72 -1.08 -5.37 10.74
CA ASN A 72 -1.26 -6.70 10.15
C ASN A 72 -0.68 -6.86 8.74
N TYR A 73 0.06 -5.88 8.24
CA TYR A 73 0.88 -6.04 7.04
C TYR A 73 2.33 -5.60 7.31
N ASP A 74 3.24 -6.12 6.52
CA ASP A 74 4.66 -5.84 6.47
C ASP A 74 4.90 -4.74 5.46
N VAL A 75 5.72 -3.75 5.83
CA VAL A 75 6.41 -2.91 4.85
C VAL A 75 7.84 -3.43 4.80
N ILE A 76 8.26 -3.86 3.63
CA ILE A 76 9.61 -4.39 3.36
C ILE A 76 10.33 -3.37 2.48
N GLU A 77 11.34 -2.70 3.03
CA GLU A 77 12.19 -1.73 2.35
C GLU A 77 13.53 -2.42 2.03
N ASP A 78 13.89 -2.51 0.75
CA ASP A 78 15.12 -3.19 0.29
C ASP A 78 15.31 -4.62 0.85
N GLY A 79 14.21 -5.36 0.99
CA GLY A 79 14.22 -6.73 1.52
C GLY A 79 14.25 -6.83 3.05
N ILE A 80 14.18 -5.70 3.77
CA ILE A 80 14.16 -5.65 5.23
C ILE A 80 12.75 -5.30 5.71
N SER A 81 12.09 -6.23 6.41
CA SER A 81 10.81 -5.96 7.07
C SER A 81 11.02 -5.02 8.26
N THR A 82 10.20 -3.98 8.35
CA THR A 82 10.22 -3.02 9.45
C THR A 82 9.21 -3.34 10.57
N LYS A 83 8.68 -4.59 10.65
CA LYS A 83 7.70 -4.97 11.70
C LYS A 83 8.20 -4.82 13.15
N PRO A 84 7.29 -4.57 14.13
CA PRO A 84 5.98 -3.97 14.01
C PRO A 84 6.02 -2.56 14.60
N TYR A 85 5.90 -1.54 13.75
CA TYR A 85 5.64 -0.20 14.24
C TYR A 85 4.21 -0.15 14.82
N ARG A 86 4.09 0.19 16.11
CA ARG A 86 2.79 0.36 16.80
C ARG A 86 2.21 1.78 16.61
N GLY A 87 2.83 2.58 15.74
CA GLY A 87 2.41 3.94 15.43
C GLY A 87 1.35 3.98 14.33
N ASN A 88 0.63 5.10 14.25
CA ASN A 88 -0.34 5.37 13.17
C ASN A 88 0.33 5.67 11.82
N GLU A 89 1.66 5.67 11.77
CA GLU A 89 2.45 6.20 10.65
C GLU A 89 3.73 5.40 10.47
N HIS A 90 4.09 5.17 9.20
CA HIS A 90 5.37 4.60 8.78
C HIS A 90 5.88 5.38 7.57
N CYS A 91 7.00 6.09 7.71
CA CYS A 91 7.62 6.83 6.61
C CYS A 91 8.70 5.97 5.96
N ILE A 92 8.64 5.86 4.63
CA ILE A 92 9.56 5.06 3.84
C ILE A 92 10.72 5.90 3.35
N SER A 93 11.89 5.28 3.33
CA SER A 93 13.16 5.90 2.93
C SER A 93 13.53 5.60 1.48
N THR A 94 12.77 4.73 0.82
CA THR A 94 13.00 4.26 -0.55
C THR A 94 11.78 4.48 -1.44
N SER A 95 12.00 4.48 -2.75
CA SER A 95 10.93 4.54 -3.75
C SER A 95 10.23 3.20 -3.98
N ASN A 96 10.80 2.09 -3.52
CA ASN A 96 10.30 0.75 -3.80
C ASN A 96 10.06 0.02 -2.50
N VAL A 97 8.82 -0.39 -2.28
CA VAL A 97 8.43 -1.11 -1.08
C VAL A 97 7.55 -2.28 -1.43
N GLN A 98 7.72 -3.36 -0.70
CA GLN A 98 6.84 -4.50 -0.80
C GLN A 98 5.90 -4.53 0.40
N LEU A 99 4.61 -4.69 0.12
CA LEU A 99 3.57 -4.85 1.11
C LEU A 99 3.21 -6.32 1.22
N SER A 100 3.53 -6.95 2.34
CA SER A 100 3.24 -8.37 2.58
C SER A 100 2.21 -8.55 3.68
N VAL A 101 1.25 -9.46 3.49
CA VAL A 101 0.16 -9.68 4.44
C VAL A 101 0.29 -11.09 5.03
N PRO A 102 0.90 -11.24 6.23
CA PRO A 102 1.25 -12.54 6.79
C PRO A 102 0.06 -13.34 7.34
N VAL A 103 -1.12 -12.73 7.44
CA VAL A 103 -2.35 -13.38 7.92
C VAL A 103 -3.48 -13.23 6.89
N ARG A 104 -4.51 -14.07 6.96
CA ARG A 104 -5.62 -14.04 5.98
C ARG A 104 -6.52 -12.83 6.17
N TYR A 105 -6.52 -11.93 5.20
CA TYR A 105 -7.55 -10.90 5.01
C TYR A 105 -8.20 -11.04 3.64
N TYR A 106 -9.41 -10.51 3.54
CA TYR A 106 -10.11 -10.37 2.27
C TYR A 106 -9.94 -8.97 1.66
N LEU A 107 -9.52 -8.00 2.48
CA LEU A 107 -9.46 -6.59 2.12
C LEU A 107 -8.45 -5.85 3.00
N VAL A 108 -7.54 -5.09 2.38
CA VAL A 108 -6.57 -4.21 3.06
C VAL A 108 -6.70 -2.78 2.53
N TYR A 109 -6.61 -1.81 3.43
CA TYR A 109 -6.66 -0.38 3.12
C TYR A 109 -5.41 0.30 3.66
N ILE A 110 -4.75 1.09 2.80
CA ILE A 110 -3.51 1.78 3.14
C ILE A 110 -3.63 3.20 2.64
N ASN A 111 -3.69 4.19 3.54
CA ASN A 111 -3.54 5.58 3.11
C ASN A 111 -2.06 5.94 3.11
N PHE A 112 -1.69 6.85 2.23
CA PHE A 112 -0.36 7.43 2.19
C PHE A 112 -0.45 8.93 1.92
N GLU A 113 0.55 9.64 2.37
CA GLU A 113 0.71 11.08 2.23
C GLU A 113 2.20 11.40 2.10
N LEU A 114 2.55 12.17 1.07
CA LEU A 114 3.87 12.75 0.92
C LEU A 114 4.03 13.80 2.02
N ARG A 115 5.04 13.61 2.87
CA ARG A 115 5.39 14.57 3.91
C ARG A 115 6.82 15.07 3.68
N PRO A 116 7.04 16.40 3.71
CA PRO A 116 8.38 16.97 3.69
C PRO A 116 9.13 16.67 4.99
#